data_AF-A0A813GU93-F1
#
_entry.id   AF-A0A813GU93-F1
#
_cell.length_a   1.000
_cell.length_b   1.000
_cell.length_c   1.000
_cell.angle_alpha   90.00
_cell.angle_beta   90.00
_cell.angle_gamma   90.00
#
_symmetry.space_group_name_H-M   'P 1'
#
loop_
_entity.id
_entity.type
_entity.pdbx_description
1 polymer ?
#
loop_
_entity_poly.entity_id
_entity_poly.type
_entity_poly.pdbx_seq_one_letter_code
_entity_poly.pdbx_strand_id
1 'polypeptide(L)'
;MEDPVVCADGHSYERAFIQRWLSLGRRTSPKTNAVLSHTTLIPNLNLRNMIHAVKDRMPAIQREQMRQLMDMQDLEAIISSLMEDQGKLALDSMGPDATDQRALAKPSADPQEAAAPQELHGYVAKSQVPVAAKLQGPISQLVDLFKHGSALVRQSSLSLVDAMLGAEPHYRDAFRQAAGVPLIVGLLKTGSVEEKECAALLLGTLASADSQGQAAVAWAGAIPPLAVLLRSDSGKVRSAAVRALWCLAKGSRDNQTAIAGLGAASSLATLLTDSSASTRESAVHMLTSLASCGSECQDDITRAGALQPLSDLLKDSVPQMRELAASALRSLADGHEDNQSAIGAVGAIAQLIQLLRDELPEVRQAAAAALLALLSNPKNVASTVKGDGIRPLTELLKDEAPGAREQAAGVLSLLANNVDNRVAIAKAGALPLLVGLLGDCSPAARRHAASALDHLAVMNADSKEAIGKAGGIPALVGLLKDPFPPARESAAAALSTLGVLSDSNKDRMVKAGVIPLLVGLLSDDGQAARKQAIVVLRSLSDHSESNKYAIKQAAAAAGCALDALGFKV
;
A
#
# COMPACT_ATOMS: atom_id res chain seq x y z
N MET A 1 -41.02 -1.17 20.09
CA MET A 1 -41.36 -0.33 21.27
C MET A 1 -41.63 1.08 20.82
N GLU A 2 -42.59 1.75 21.45
CA GLU A 2 -42.95 3.16 21.21
C GLU A 2 -42.81 4.01 22.48
N ASP A 3 -43.12 3.47 23.67
CA ASP A 3 -42.94 4.19 24.95
C ASP A 3 -42.20 3.30 25.98
N PRO A 4 -40.86 3.20 25.85
CA PRO A 4 -40.08 2.31 26.70
C PRO A 4 -39.98 2.81 28.16
N VAL A 5 -40.11 1.88 29.11
CA VAL A 5 -39.97 2.08 30.56
C VAL A 5 -39.07 1.02 31.19
N VAL A 6 -38.31 1.40 32.21
CA VAL A 6 -37.41 0.52 32.97
C VAL A 6 -38.11 0.02 34.23
N CYS A 7 -38.01 -1.28 34.49
CA CYS A 7 -38.47 -1.92 35.72
C CYS A 7 -37.34 -2.06 36.75
N ALA A 8 -37.68 -2.50 37.96
CA ALA A 8 -36.72 -2.74 39.05
C ALA A 8 -35.61 -3.75 38.75
N ASP A 9 -35.80 -4.59 37.73
CA ASP A 9 -34.82 -5.55 37.22
C ASP A 9 -33.80 -4.90 36.26
N GLY A 10 -33.87 -3.59 36.05
CA GLY A 10 -33.00 -2.84 35.15
C GLY A 10 -33.35 -3.02 33.65
N HIS A 11 -34.39 -3.76 33.31
CA HIS A 11 -34.76 -4.04 31.92
C HIS A 11 -35.83 -3.07 31.41
N SER A 12 -35.73 -2.73 30.12
CA SER A 12 -36.70 -1.88 29.43
C SER A 12 -37.82 -2.71 28.79
N TYR A 13 -39.06 -2.25 28.97
CA TYR A 13 -40.30 -2.83 28.47
C TYR A 13 -41.14 -1.76 27.78
N GLU A 14 -42.05 -2.16 26.91
CA GLU A 14 -43.12 -1.28 26.45
C GLU A 14 -44.09 -0.97 27.60
N ARG A 15 -44.37 0.32 27.84
CA ARG A 15 -45.21 0.77 28.97
C ARG A 15 -46.55 0.06 29.02
N ALA A 16 -47.25 -0.01 27.87
CA ALA A 16 -48.60 -0.57 27.81
C ALA A 16 -48.64 -2.05 28.24
N PHE A 17 -47.64 -2.84 27.85
CA PHE A 17 -47.60 -4.27 28.15
C PHE A 17 -47.17 -4.55 29.59
N ILE A 18 -46.18 -3.84 30.10
CA ILE A 18 -45.71 -4.05 31.47
C ILE A 18 -46.70 -3.53 32.52
N GLN A 19 -47.42 -2.44 32.22
CA GLN A 19 -48.51 -1.98 33.08
C GLN A 19 -49.64 -3.00 33.15
N ARG A 20 -50.03 -3.60 32.01
CA ARG A 20 -51.03 -4.67 31.97
C ARG A 20 -50.56 -5.92 32.73
N TRP A 21 -49.28 -6.26 32.61
CA TRP A 21 -48.68 -7.39 33.33
C TRP A 21 -48.75 -7.20 34.84
N LEU A 22 -48.38 -6.01 35.33
CA LEU A 22 -48.45 -5.66 36.75
C LEU A 22 -49.90 -5.54 37.25
N SER A 23 -50.83 -5.06 36.42
CA SER A 23 -52.26 -4.95 36.80
C SER A 23 -52.94 -6.31 36.99
N LEU A 24 -52.38 -7.38 36.42
CA LEU A 24 -52.84 -8.76 36.63
C LEU A 24 -52.31 -9.36 37.95
N GLY A 25 -51.72 -8.56 38.83
CA GLY A 25 -51.17 -9.00 40.12
C GLY A 25 -49.84 -9.74 40.02
N ARG A 26 -49.25 -9.82 38.83
CA ARG A 26 -47.96 -10.47 38.61
C ARG A 26 -46.84 -9.55 39.08
N ARG A 27 -46.02 -10.03 40.02
CA ARG A 27 -44.85 -9.29 40.54
C ARG A 27 -43.52 -9.82 40.01
N THR A 28 -43.56 -10.58 38.92
CA THR A 28 -42.36 -11.11 38.26
C THR A 28 -42.07 -10.33 36.99
N SER A 29 -40.80 -10.25 36.62
CA SER A 29 -40.33 -9.73 35.35
C SER A 29 -40.78 -10.64 34.20
N PRO A 30 -41.41 -10.12 33.13
CA PRO A 30 -41.76 -10.94 31.96
C PRO A 30 -40.54 -11.49 31.22
N LYS A 31 -39.38 -10.81 31.29
CA LYS A 31 -38.15 -11.24 30.59
C LYS A 31 -37.30 -12.18 31.43
N THR A 32 -37.11 -11.88 32.71
CA THR A 32 -36.17 -12.62 33.56
C THR A 32 -36.87 -13.60 34.50
N ASN A 33 -38.20 -13.54 34.58
CA ASN A 33 -39.04 -14.28 35.53
C ASN A 33 -38.68 -14.03 37.02
N ALA A 34 -37.79 -13.08 37.30
CA ALA A 34 -37.38 -12.71 38.65
C ALA A 34 -38.45 -11.85 39.33
N VAL A 35 -38.59 -11.97 40.65
CA VAL A 35 -39.51 -11.13 41.43
C VAL A 35 -39.00 -9.69 41.46
N LEU A 36 -39.85 -8.74 41.06
CA LEU A 36 -39.52 -7.32 41.04
C LEU A 36 -39.53 -6.76 42.47
N SER A 37 -38.42 -6.13 42.87
CA SER A 37 -38.30 -5.48 44.18
C SER A 37 -39.28 -4.31 44.34
N HIS A 38 -39.61 -3.62 43.25
CA HIS A 38 -40.69 -2.62 43.19
C HIS A 38 -41.38 -2.61 41.81
N THR A 39 -42.61 -2.09 41.77
CA THR A 39 -43.42 -1.99 40.54
C THR A 39 -43.36 -0.62 39.87
N THR A 40 -42.50 0.28 40.36
CA THR A 40 -42.28 1.60 39.79
C THR A 40 -41.65 1.48 38.40
N LEU A 41 -42.25 2.16 37.41
CA LEU A 41 -41.80 2.18 36.02
C LEU A 41 -41.14 3.52 35.70
N ILE A 42 -39.85 3.51 35.34
CA ILE A 42 -39.08 4.72 35.05
C ILE A 42 -39.05 4.93 33.52
N PRO A 43 -39.50 6.06 32.96
CA PRO A 43 -39.42 6.31 31.53
C PRO A 43 -37.97 6.25 30.99
N ASN A 44 -37.74 5.49 29.92
CA ASN A 44 -36.44 5.43 29.26
C ASN A 44 -36.39 6.42 28.09
N LEU A 45 -36.15 7.69 28.40
CA LEU A 45 -36.18 8.78 27.42
C LEU A 45 -35.09 8.66 26.34
N ASN A 46 -33.94 8.07 26.68
CA ASN A 46 -32.85 7.85 25.72
C ASN A 46 -33.25 6.83 24.64
N LEU A 47 -33.79 5.68 25.06
CA LEU A 47 -34.25 4.65 24.14
C LEU A 47 -35.42 5.15 23.28
N ARG A 48 -36.32 5.94 23.86
CA ARG A 48 -37.42 6.58 23.12
C ARG A 48 -36.91 7.52 22.04
N ASN A 49 -35.94 8.39 22.35
CA ASN A 49 -35.38 9.33 21.39
C ASN A 49 -34.63 8.64 20.24
N MET A 50 -33.94 7.52 20.52
CA MET A 50 -33.27 6.72 19.50
C MET A 50 -34.27 6.04 18.56
N ILE A 51 -35.37 5.48 19.09
CA ILE A 51 -36.44 4.88 18.29
C ILE A 51 -37.06 5.91 17.34
N HIS A 52 -37.29 7.14 17.81
CA HIS A 52 -37.79 8.23 16.97
C HIS A 52 -36.77 8.64 15.90
N ALA A 53 -35.49 8.78 16.24
CA ALA A 53 -34.44 9.13 15.27
C ALA A 53 -34.29 8.10 14.14
N VAL A 54 -34.47 6.81 14.43
CA VAL A 54 -34.45 5.73 13.43
C VAL A 54 -35.72 5.77 12.55
N LYS A 55 -36.90 6.02 13.13
CA LYS A 55 -38.16 6.17 12.38
C LYS A 55 -38.12 7.35 11.40
N ASP A 56 -37.50 8.46 11.80
CA ASP A 56 -37.47 9.68 11.00
C ASP A 56 -36.52 9.60 9.79
N ARG A 57 -35.45 8.81 9.89
CA ARG A 57 -34.46 8.62 8.79
C ARG A 57 -34.89 7.60 7.73
N MET A 58 -35.99 6.89 7.93
CA MET A 58 -36.41 5.79 7.04
C MET A 58 -37.44 6.27 5.98
N PRO A 59 -37.22 6.01 4.67
CA PRO A 59 -38.17 6.30 3.59
C PRO A 59 -39.56 5.67 3.79
N ALA A 60 -40.62 6.36 3.36
CA ALA A 60 -42.01 5.94 3.58
C ALA A 60 -42.35 4.54 3.03
N ILE A 61 -41.73 4.15 1.91
CA ILE A 61 -41.90 2.82 1.30
C ILE A 61 -41.27 1.73 2.17
N GLN A 62 -40.12 2.01 2.80
CA GLN A 62 -39.50 1.09 3.75
C GLN A 62 -40.28 1.00 5.07
N ARG A 63 -40.95 2.07 5.52
CA ARG A 63 -41.82 2.00 6.72
C ARG A 63 -43.03 1.10 6.52
N GLU A 64 -43.65 1.14 5.34
CA GLU A 64 -44.81 0.31 5.03
C GLU A 64 -44.41 -1.16 4.78
N GLN A 65 -43.25 -1.39 4.14
CA GLN A 65 -42.65 -2.73 4.03
C GLN A 65 -42.28 -3.31 5.39
N MET A 66 -41.74 -2.50 6.30
CA MET A 66 -41.36 -2.89 7.66
C MET A 66 -42.58 -3.19 8.54
N ARG A 67 -43.71 -2.51 8.32
CA ARG A 67 -45.03 -2.84 8.91
C ARG A 67 -45.57 -4.17 8.42
N GLN A 68 -45.41 -4.47 7.13
CA GLN A 68 -45.83 -5.73 6.53
C GLN A 68 -44.88 -6.90 6.89
N LEU A 69 -43.66 -6.59 7.36
CA LEU A 69 -42.62 -7.52 7.82
C LEU A 69 -42.70 -7.89 9.31
N MET A 70 -43.79 -7.58 10.03
CA MET A 70 -43.95 -7.88 11.47
C MET A 70 -43.95 -9.39 11.84
N ASP A 71 -43.59 -10.28 10.92
CA ASP A 71 -43.10 -11.64 11.21
C ASP A 71 -41.57 -11.70 11.47
N MET A 72 -40.85 -10.57 11.49
CA MET A 72 -39.46 -10.42 11.93
C MET A 72 -39.30 -10.41 13.47
N GLN A 73 -39.86 -11.39 14.17
CA GLN A 73 -39.63 -11.48 15.62
C GLN A 73 -38.18 -11.87 15.96
N ASP A 74 -37.49 -12.59 15.07
CA ASP A 74 -36.13 -13.07 15.31
C ASP A 74 -35.04 -12.00 15.11
N LEU A 75 -35.11 -11.19 14.05
CA LEU A 75 -34.07 -10.20 13.75
C LEU A 75 -34.09 -9.02 14.74
N GLU A 76 -35.28 -8.53 15.13
CA GLU A 76 -35.41 -7.47 16.14
C GLU A 76 -34.93 -7.93 17.53
N ALA A 77 -35.17 -9.20 17.89
CA ALA A 77 -34.67 -9.79 19.13
C ALA A 77 -33.14 -9.89 19.14
N ILE A 78 -32.54 -10.29 18.02
CA ILE A 78 -31.08 -10.39 17.87
C ILE A 78 -30.43 -9.00 17.91
N ILE A 79 -30.96 -8.01 17.19
CA ILE A 79 -30.46 -6.62 17.22
C ILE A 79 -30.55 -6.07 18.66
N SER A 80 -31.65 -6.32 19.37
CA SER A 80 -31.82 -5.90 20.76
C SER A 80 -30.78 -6.55 21.69
N SER A 81 -30.51 -7.84 21.52
CA SER A 81 -29.48 -8.58 22.27
C SER A 81 -28.06 -8.05 22.01
N LEU A 82 -27.73 -7.79 20.75
CA LEU A 82 -26.44 -7.23 20.35
C LEU A 82 -26.20 -5.82 20.91
N MET A 83 -27.25 -4.99 20.97
CA MET A 83 -27.16 -3.64 21.56
C MET A 83 -27.10 -3.67 23.10
N GLU A 84 -27.76 -4.64 23.76
CA GLU A 84 -27.64 -4.84 25.21
C GLU A 84 -26.21 -5.24 25.62
N ASP A 85 -25.52 -6.04 24.80
CA ASP A 85 -24.12 -6.41 25.03
C ASP A 85 -23.14 -5.27 24.78
N GLN A 86 -23.37 -4.40 23.78
CA GLN A 86 -22.58 -3.17 23.61
C GLN A 86 -22.69 -2.21 24.80
N GLY A 87 -23.90 -2.05 25.35
CA GLY A 87 -24.13 -1.22 26.53
C GLY A 87 -23.40 -1.75 27.78
N LYS A 88 -23.33 -3.07 27.95
CA LYS A 88 -22.60 -3.72 29.06
C LYS A 88 -21.08 -3.64 28.89
N LEU A 89 -20.56 -3.78 27.67
CA LEU A 89 -19.12 -3.64 27.38
C LEU A 89 -18.60 -2.21 27.61
N ALA A 90 -19.42 -1.20 27.29
CA ALA A 90 -19.12 0.19 27.60
C ALA A 90 -19.14 0.49 29.12
N LEU A 91 -19.95 -0.23 29.90
CA LEU A 91 -19.99 -0.11 31.36
C LEU A 91 -18.84 -0.87 32.05
N ASP A 92 -18.46 -2.06 31.55
CA ASP A 92 -17.36 -2.87 32.12
C ASP A 92 -15.97 -2.25 31.86
N SER A 93 -15.83 -1.37 30.87
CA SER A 93 -14.60 -0.59 30.61
C SER A 93 -14.49 0.67 31.47
N MET A 94 -15.54 1.02 32.21
CA MET A 94 -15.51 2.04 33.27
C MET A 94 -15.41 1.36 34.64
N GLY A 95 -14.25 0.76 34.92
CA GLY A 95 -13.95 0.23 36.25
C GLY A 95 -13.87 1.34 37.32
N PRO A 96 -14.15 1.03 38.60
CA PRO A 96 -14.18 2.00 39.68
C PRO A 96 -12.76 2.27 40.18
N ASP A 97 -11.99 3.09 39.48
CA ASP A 97 -10.71 3.59 40.01
C ASP A 97 -10.40 4.98 39.46
N ALA A 98 -11.16 5.96 39.96
CA ALA A 98 -10.86 7.37 39.83
C ALA A 98 -10.51 7.92 41.20
N THR A 99 -9.42 7.44 41.80
CA THR A 99 -8.68 8.19 42.82
C THR A 99 -7.26 7.64 42.92
N ASP A 100 -6.32 8.57 43.00
CA ASP A 100 -4.86 8.36 43.10
C ASP A 100 -4.11 7.87 41.87
N GLN A 101 -3.48 8.83 41.18
CA GLN A 101 -2.07 8.72 40.81
C GLN A 101 -1.48 10.09 40.42
N ARG A 102 -0.97 10.80 41.44
CA ARG A 102 0.19 11.69 41.30
C ARG A 102 1.41 10.89 41.76
N ALA A 103 2.24 10.40 40.84
CA ALA A 103 3.69 10.29 41.05
C ALA A 103 4.43 9.72 39.83
N LEU A 104 5.36 10.54 39.33
CA LEU A 104 6.70 10.20 38.87
C LEU A 104 6.90 9.49 37.51
N ALA A 105 7.41 10.32 36.60
CA ALA A 105 8.21 9.98 35.44
C ALA A 105 9.49 9.19 35.78
N LYS A 106 9.92 8.28 34.89
CA LYS A 106 11.04 8.51 33.92
C LYS A 106 11.37 7.25 33.07
N PRO A 107 12.14 7.42 31.97
CA PRO A 107 12.25 6.47 30.85
C PRO A 107 13.60 5.75 30.78
N SER A 108 13.63 4.59 30.10
CA SER A 108 14.83 3.92 29.55
C SER A 108 14.39 2.58 28.92
N ALA A 109 14.99 1.97 27.90
CA ALA A 109 15.89 2.34 26.81
C ALA A 109 16.02 1.04 25.97
N ASP A 110 15.67 1.09 24.68
CA ASP A 110 16.26 0.43 23.49
C ASP A 110 16.71 -1.06 23.45
N PRO A 111 16.95 -1.65 22.25
CA PRO A 111 16.38 -2.94 21.85
C PRO A 111 17.44 -3.99 21.47
N GLN A 112 17.03 -5.25 21.29
CA GLN A 112 17.56 -6.25 20.33
C GLN A 112 17.30 -7.68 20.84
N GLU A 113 16.57 -8.49 20.06
CA GLU A 113 17.11 -9.78 19.57
C GLU A 113 16.15 -10.39 18.54
N ALA A 114 16.74 -10.87 17.45
CA ALA A 114 16.10 -11.58 16.36
C ALA A 114 16.20 -13.10 16.61
N ALA A 115 15.10 -13.83 16.39
CA ALA A 115 15.15 -15.27 16.13
C ALA A 115 13.90 -15.74 15.35
N ALA A 116 14.12 -16.42 14.23
CA ALA A 116 13.13 -17.23 13.52
C ALA A 116 13.03 -18.65 14.15
N PRO A 117 12.27 -19.58 13.55
CA PRO A 117 10.82 -19.72 13.54
C PRO A 117 10.40 -20.81 14.53
N GLN A 118 9.53 -20.50 15.50
CA GLN A 118 9.00 -21.48 16.44
C GLN A 118 7.49 -21.67 16.29
N GLU A 119 7.16 -22.94 16.16
CA GLU A 119 5.87 -23.62 16.19
C GLU A 119 4.72 -22.84 16.84
N LEU A 120 3.65 -22.66 16.04
CA LEU A 120 2.34 -22.13 16.42
C LEU A 120 1.64 -23.02 17.45
N HIS A 121 2.08 -23.02 18.71
CA HIS A 121 1.27 -23.48 19.84
C HIS A 121 1.59 -22.63 21.08
N GLY A 122 0.67 -21.71 21.40
CA GLY A 122 0.56 -21.17 22.76
C GLY A 122 1.02 -19.72 22.94
N TYR A 123 0.33 -18.76 22.34
CA TYR A 123 0.20 -17.41 22.90
C TYR A 123 -1.18 -16.84 22.54
N VAL A 124 -2.23 -17.41 23.16
CA VAL A 124 -3.54 -16.77 23.22
C VAL A 124 -3.47 -15.71 24.32
N ALA A 125 -3.51 -14.44 23.93
CA ALA A 125 -3.60 -13.32 24.84
C ALA A 125 -4.84 -13.47 25.75
N LYS A 126 -4.58 -13.62 27.06
CA LYS A 126 -5.56 -13.91 28.12
C LYS A 126 -6.53 -12.76 28.47
N SER A 127 -6.70 -11.74 27.62
CA SER A 127 -7.55 -10.58 27.94
C SER A 127 -8.76 -10.36 27.01
N GLN A 128 -8.90 -11.10 25.89
CA GLN A 128 -10.02 -10.90 24.93
C GLN A 128 -11.07 -12.02 24.91
N VAL A 129 -10.78 -13.16 25.54
CA VAL A 129 -11.66 -14.34 25.57
C VAL A 129 -13.07 -14.10 26.15
N PRO A 130 -13.28 -13.24 27.19
CA PRO A 130 -14.62 -13.07 27.78
C PRO A 130 -15.64 -12.38 26.86
N VAL A 131 -15.18 -11.51 25.95
CA VAL A 131 -16.05 -10.69 25.09
C VAL A 131 -16.51 -11.48 23.86
N ALA A 132 -15.60 -12.22 23.23
CA ALA A 132 -15.92 -13.06 22.07
C ALA A 132 -16.95 -14.16 22.43
N ALA A 133 -16.87 -14.72 23.65
CA ALA A 133 -17.81 -15.73 24.14
C ALA A 133 -19.24 -15.18 24.34
N LYS A 134 -19.40 -13.93 24.82
CA LYS A 134 -20.72 -13.29 25.01
C LYS A 134 -21.41 -13.00 23.66
N LEU A 135 -20.64 -12.52 22.69
CA LEU A 135 -21.14 -12.20 21.34
C LEU A 135 -21.42 -13.44 20.47
N GLN A 136 -20.97 -14.62 20.89
CA GLN A 136 -21.09 -15.86 20.14
C GLN A 136 -22.55 -16.28 19.92
N GLY A 137 -23.42 -16.08 20.91
CA GLY A 137 -24.86 -16.42 20.83
C GLY A 137 -25.61 -15.62 19.76
N PRO A 138 -25.63 -14.28 19.84
CA PRO A 138 -26.31 -13.45 18.85
C PRO A 138 -25.74 -13.58 17.43
N ILE A 139 -24.41 -13.71 17.31
CA ILE A 139 -23.76 -13.94 16.02
C ILE A 139 -24.10 -15.33 15.47
N SER A 140 -24.18 -16.37 16.30
CA SER A 140 -24.65 -17.69 15.87
C SER A 140 -26.08 -17.66 15.36
N GLN A 141 -26.96 -16.85 15.98
CA GLN A 141 -28.34 -16.67 15.51
C GLN A 141 -28.39 -15.95 14.15
N LEU A 142 -27.54 -14.93 13.93
CA LEU A 142 -27.38 -14.31 12.60
C LEU A 142 -26.85 -15.31 11.56
N VAL A 143 -25.92 -16.17 11.96
CA VAL A 143 -25.37 -17.24 11.13
C VAL A 143 -26.44 -18.28 10.77
N ASP A 144 -27.36 -18.60 11.69
CA ASP A 144 -28.48 -19.51 11.42
C ASP A 144 -29.54 -18.87 10.51
N LEU A 145 -29.76 -17.55 10.61
CA LEU A 145 -30.58 -16.82 9.65
C LEU A 145 -29.98 -16.86 8.23
N PHE A 146 -28.66 -16.98 8.06
CA PHE A 146 -28.06 -17.22 6.74
C PHE A 146 -28.39 -18.59 6.16
N LYS A 147 -28.63 -19.61 7.01
CA LYS A 147 -28.97 -20.97 6.55
C LYS A 147 -30.46 -21.13 6.25
N HIS A 148 -31.32 -20.50 7.04
CA HIS A 148 -32.76 -20.78 7.05
C HIS A 148 -33.64 -19.57 6.70
N GLY A 149 -33.08 -18.37 6.58
CA GLY A 149 -33.81 -17.15 6.28
C GLY A 149 -34.28 -17.06 4.82
N SER A 150 -35.39 -16.34 4.61
CA SER A 150 -35.83 -15.91 3.28
C SER A 150 -34.75 -15.03 2.61
N ALA A 151 -34.81 -14.87 1.28
CA ALA A 151 -33.79 -14.09 0.57
C ALA A 151 -33.62 -12.66 1.11
N LEU A 152 -34.74 -12.01 1.45
CA LEU A 152 -34.75 -10.66 2.05
C LEU A 152 -34.15 -10.64 3.46
N VAL A 153 -34.40 -11.68 4.26
CA VAL A 153 -33.82 -11.82 5.60
C VAL A 153 -32.31 -12.06 5.50
N ARG A 154 -31.86 -12.93 4.57
CA ARG A 154 -30.43 -13.17 4.32
C ARG A 154 -29.72 -11.89 3.89
N GLN A 155 -30.32 -11.10 3.00
CA GLN A 155 -29.79 -9.81 2.57
C GLN A 155 -29.67 -8.81 3.73
N SER A 156 -30.72 -8.66 4.54
CA SER A 156 -30.73 -7.72 5.67
C SER A 156 -29.75 -8.15 6.77
N SER A 157 -29.59 -9.46 6.98
CA SER A 157 -28.58 -10.00 7.89
C SER A 157 -27.16 -9.74 7.38
N LEU A 158 -26.91 -9.80 6.07
CA LEU A 158 -25.56 -9.52 5.50
C LEU A 158 -25.16 -8.06 5.71
N SER A 159 -26.07 -7.11 5.50
CA SER A 159 -25.77 -5.68 5.70
C SER A 159 -25.56 -5.34 7.17
N LEU A 160 -26.33 -5.96 8.08
CA LEU A 160 -26.14 -5.81 9.52
C LEU A 160 -24.77 -6.35 9.95
N VAL A 161 -24.39 -7.54 9.46
CA VAL A 161 -23.09 -8.14 9.77
C VAL A 161 -21.94 -7.28 9.21
N ASP A 162 -22.06 -6.73 8.00
CA ASP A 162 -21.04 -5.82 7.44
C ASP A 162 -20.85 -4.58 8.34
N ALA A 163 -21.93 -3.94 8.77
CA ALA A 163 -21.88 -2.80 9.68
C ALA A 163 -21.23 -3.15 11.03
N MET A 164 -21.54 -4.32 11.58
CA MET A 164 -20.96 -4.80 12.85
C MET A 164 -19.46 -5.12 12.74
N LEU A 165 -19.06 -5.81 11.68
CA LEU A 165 -17.67 -6.16 11.44
C LEU A 165 -16.81 -4.94 11.12
N GLY A 166 -17.41 -3.88 10.56
CA GLY A 166 -16.76 -2.59 10.38
C GLY A 166 -16.52 -1.84 11.70
N ALA A 167 -17.36 -2.04 12.71
CA ALA A 167 -17.33 -1.27 13.95
C ALA A 167 -16.18 -1.65 14.89
N GLU A 168 -16.02 -2.94 15.22
CA GLU A 168 -15.06 -3.38 16.24
C GLU A 168 -14.40 -4.74 15.91
N PRO A 169 -13.11 -4.96 16.28
CA PRO A 169 -12.39 -6.20 15.95
C PRO A 169 -13.01 -7.48 16.52
N HIS A 170 -13.59 -7.42 17.72
CA HIS A 170 -14.11 -8.60 18.44
C HIS A 170 -15.33 -9.25 17.76
N TYR A 171 -16.12 -8.49 16.97
CA TYR A 171 -17.19 -9.08 16.15
C TYR A 171 -16.62 -9.98 15.05
N ARG A 172 -15.43 -9.66 14.53
CA ARG A 172 -14.77 -10.46 13.47
C ARG A 172 -14.30 -11.79 13.99
N ASP A 173 -13.75 -11.83 15.20
CA ASP A 173 -13.34 -13.08 15.85
C ASP A 173 -14.55 -13.99 16.11
N ALA A 174 -15.60 -13.45 16.71
CA ALA A 174 -16.80 -14.22 17.02
C ALA A 174 -17.54 -14.70 15.75
N PHE A 175 -17.58 -13.89 14.69
CA PHE A 175 -18.11 -14.29 13.39
C PHE A 175 -17.34 -15.44 12.73
N ARG A 176 -16.00 -15.40 12.83
CA ARG A 176 -15.14 -16.49 12.35
C ARG A 176 -15.35 -17.78 13.15
N GLN A 177 -15.43 -17.68 14.47
CA GLN A 177 -15.67 -18.84 15.35
C GLN A 177 -17.05 -19.48 15.13
N ALA A 178 -18.06 -18.70 14.73
CA ALA A 178 -19.40 -19.19 14.41
C ALA A 178 -19.51 -19.84 13.01
N ALA A 179 -18.40 -20.08 12.31
CA ALA A 179 -18.38 -20.61 10.95
C ALA A 179 -19.19 -19.78 9.94
N GLY A 180 -19.26 -18.46 10.13
CA GLY A 180 -19.99 -17.56 9.25
C GLY A 180 -19.36 -17.41 7.85
N VAL A 181 -18.02 -17.45 7.77
CA VAL A 181 -17.29 -17.25 6.49
C VAL A 181 -17.64 -18.32 5.44
N PRO A 182 -17.59 -19.64 5.74
CA PRO A 182 -18.01 -20.68 4.77
C PRO A 182 -19.45 -20.53 4.26
N LEU A 183 -20.38 -20.05 5.09
CA LEU A 183 -21.77 -19.83 4.67
C LEU A 183 -21.89 -18.68 3.66
N ILE A 184 -21.17 -17.58 3.90
CA ILE A 184 -21.11 -16.47 2.93
C ILE A 184 -20.50 -16.95 1.60
N VAL A 185 -19.46 -17.78 1.64
CA VAL A 185 -18.89 -18.40 0.44
C VAL A 185 -19.92 -19.29 -0.28
N GLY A 186 -20.79 -19.97 0.45
CA GLY A 186 -21.94 -20.69 -0.11
C GLY A 186 -22.89 -19.78 -0.89
N LEU A 187 -23.21 -18.60 -0.33
CA LEU A 187 -24.08 -17.61 -0.97
C LEU A 187 -23.52 -17.05 -2.29
N LEU A 188 -22.19 -16.97 -2.44
CA LEU A 188 -21.58 -16.61 -3.72
C LEU A 188 -21.96 -17.57 -4.85
N LYS A 189 -22.21 -18.85 -4.54
CA LYS A 189 -22.54 -19.89 -5.52
C LYS A 189 -24.05 -19.93 -5.79
N THR A 190 -24.86 -19.96 -4.74
CA THR A 190 -26.30 -20.28 -4.83
C THR A 190 -27.23 -19.08 -4.64
N GLY A 191 -26.73 -17.93 -4.20
CA GLY A 191 -27.55 -16.77 -3.86
C GLY A 191 -28.12 -16.02 -5.06
N SER A 192 -29.07 -15.12 -4.78
CA SER A 192 -29.57 -14.12 -5.73
C SER A 192 -28.46 -13.14 -6.15
N VAL A 193 -28.75 -12.27 -7.13
CA VAL A 193 -27.79 -11.24 -7.57
C VAL A 193 -27.39 -10.32 -6.41
N GLU A 194 -28.37 -9.89 -5.62
CA GLU A 194 -28.19 -9.03 -4.45
C GLU A 194 -27.45 -9.75 -3.32
N GLU A 195 -27.77 -11.02 -3.09
CA GLU A 195 -27.08 -11.83 -2.07
C GLU A 195 -25.61 -12.06 -2.44
N LYS A 196 -25.32 -12.30 -3.73
CA LYS A 196 -23.95 -12.44 -4.25
C LYS A 196 -23.17 -11.13 -4.11
N GLU A 197 -23.80 -10.00 -4.39
CA GLU A 197 -23.21 -8.67 -4.18
C GLU A 197 -22.84 -8.46 -2.71
N CYS A 198 -23.82 -8.60 -1.80
CA CYS A 198 -23.60 -8.42 -0.36
C CYS A 198 -22.57 -9.42 0.19
N ALA A 199 -22.62 -10.69 -0.24
CA ALA A 199 -21.66 -11.70 0.16
C ALA A 199 -20.23 -11.35 -0.28
N ALA A 200 -20.05 -10.89 -1.53
CA ALA A 200 -18.74 -10.50 -2.04
C ALA A 200 -18.19 -9.27 -1.28
N LEU A 201 -19.02 -8.24 -1.04
CA LEU A 201 -18.63 -7.07 -0.26
C LEU A 201 -18.17 -7.46 1.14
N LEU A 202 -18.95 -8.29 1.83
CA LEU A 202 -18.67 -8.72 3.19
C LEU A 202 -17.35 -9.51 3.30
N LEU A 203 -17.11 -10.41 2.35
CA LEU A 203 -15.84 -11.13 2.28
C LEU A 203 -14.66 -10.19 1.98
N GLY A 204 -14.87 -9.16 1.17
CA GLY A 204 -13.89 -8.10 0.94
C GLY A 204 -13.58 -7.28 2.19
N THR A 205 -14.60 -6.90 2.96
CA THR A 205 -14.44 -6.22 4.25
C THR A 205 -13.62 -7.07 5.21
N LEU A 206 -13.99 -8.36 5.37
CA LEU A 206 -13.27 -9.31 6.21
C LEU A 206 -11.81 -9.51 5.77
N ALA A 207 -11.56 -9.62 4.46
CA ALA A 207 -10.21 -9.81 3.93
C ALA A 207 -9.34 -8.55 4.06
N SER A 208 -9.93 -7.36 4.03
CA SER A 208 -9.19 -6.09 4.20
C SER A 208 -8.88 -5.73 5.64
N ALA A 209 -9.55 -6.37 6.61
CA ALA A 209 -9.47 -5.99 8.02
C ALA A 209 -8.10 -6.31 8.65
N ASP A 210 -7.62 -7.53 8.44
CA ASP A 210 -6.36 -8.03 8.99
C ASP A 210 -5.90 -9.31 8.25
N SER A 211 -4.66 -9.74 8.48
CA SER A 211 -4.09 -10.93 7.84
C SER A 211 -4.81 -12.23 8.20
N GLN A 212 -5.42 -12.28 9.40
CA GLN A 212 -6.14 -13.47 9.85
C GLN A 212 -7.51 -13.57 9.17
N GLY A 213 -8.19 -12.46 8.92
CA GLY A 213 -9.41 -12.35 8.12
C GLY A 213 -9.15 -12.68 6.66
N GLN A 214 -8.06 -12.14 6.09
CA GLN A 214 -7.61 -12.48 4.72
C GLN A 214 -7.37 -13.98 4.58
N ALA A 215 -6.65 -14.59 5.52
CA ALA A 215 -6.42 -16.03 5.54
C ALA A 215 -7.74 -16.80 5.70
N ALA A 216 -8.59 -16.45 6.67
CA ALA A 216 -9.84 -17.17 6.91
C ALA A 216 -10.76 -17.20 5.67
N VAL A 217 -10.87 -16.09 4.95
CA VAL A 217 -11.64 -16.01 3.70
C VAL A 217 -11.02 -16.86 2.59
N ALA A 218 -9.69 -16.84 2.44
CA ALA A 218 -9.00 -17.68 1.47
C ALA A 218 -9.16 -19.19 1.79
N TRP A 219 -8.94 -19.58 3.05
CA TRP A 219 -9.10 -20.95 3.56
C TRP A 219 -10.53 -21.49 3.42
N ALA A 220 -11.54 -20.61 3.53
CA ALA A 220 -12.93 -20.98 3.28
C ALA A 220 -13.27 -21.23 1.79
N GLY A 221 -12.31 -21.05 0.88
CA GLY A 221 -12.48 -21.31 -0.54
C GLY A 221 -13.26 -20.22 -1.28
N ALA A 222 -13.14 -18.95 -0.85
CA ALA A 222 -13.83 -17.82 -1.47
C ALA A 222 -13.29 -17.47 -2.87
N ILE A 223 -12.02 -17.75 -3.15
CA ILE A 223 -11.32 -17.33 -4.38
C ILE A 223 -12.00 -17.87 -5.66
N PRO A 224 -12.25 -19.18 -5.84
CA PRO A 224 -12.87 -19.67 -7.08
C PRO A 224 -14.27 -19.12 -7.36
N PRO A 225 -15.21 -19.08 -6.38
CA PRO A 225 -16.51 -18.45 -6.58
C PRO A 225 -16.42 -16.97 -6.96
N LEU A 226 -15.56 -16.20 -6.29
CA LEU A 226 -15.36 -14.78 -6.61
C LEU A 226 -14.81 -14.59 -8.03
N ALA A 227 -13.87 -15.44 -8.47
CA ALA A 227 -13.33 -15.40 -9.83
C ALA A 227 -14.41 -15.68 -10.89
N VAL A 228 -15.36 -16.57 -10.60
CA VAL A 228 -16.53 -16.81 -11.48
C VAL A 228 -17.42 -15.57 -11.57
N LEU A 229 -17.63 -14.86 -10.45
CA LEU A 229 -18.47 -13.67 -10.41
C LEU A 229 -17.91 -12.47 -11.19
N LEU A 230 -16.63 -12.49 -11.58
CA LEU A 230 -16.06 -11.51 -12.51
C LEU A 230 -16.78 -11.48 -13.87
N ARG A 231 -17.47 -12.57 -14.24
CA ARG A 231 -18.27 -12.71 -15.47
C ARG A 231 -19.78 -12.55 -15.22
N SER A 232 -20.19 -12.01 -14.07
CA SER A 232 -21.60 -11.77 -13.79
C SER A 232 -22.20 -10.70 -14.71
N ASP A 233 -23.45 -10.85 -15.12
CA ASP A 233 -24.18 -9.83 -15.88
C ASP A 233 -24.41 -8.55 -15.05
N SER A 234 -24.45 -8.66 -13.71
CA SER A 234 -24.61 -7.52 -12.81
C SER A 234 -23.29 -6.80 -12.58
N GLY A 235 -23.21 -5.54 -13.01
CA GLY A 235 -22.04 -4.69 -12.78
C GLY A 235 -21.70 -4.51 -11.30
N LYS A 236 -22.70 -4.47 -10.42
CA LYS A 236 -22.46 -4.39 -8.97
C LYS A 236 -21.80 -5.64 -8.40
N VAL A 237 -22.26 -6.82 -8.83
CA VAL A 237 -21.65 -8.10 -8.45
C VAL A 237 -20.22 -8.20 -8.95
N ARG A 238 -19.96 -7.81 -10.21
CA ARG A 238 -18.59 -7.77 -10.75
C ARG A 238 -17.70 -6.85 -9.90
N SER A 239 -18.16 -5.64 -9.59
CA SER A 239 -17.43 -4.66 -8.79
C SER A 239 -17.07 -5.20 -7.40
N ALA A 240 -18.07 -5.76 -6.69
CA ALA A 240 -17.89 -6.37 -5.39
C ALA A 240 -16.91 -7.56 -5.42
N ALA A 241 -17.01 -8.41 -6.46
CA ALA A 241 -16.13 -9.56 -6.64
C ALA A 241 -14.67 -9.14 -6.89
N VAL A 242 -14.42 -8.15 -7.76
CA VAL A 242 -13.06 -7.63 -7.99
C VAL A 242 -12.47 -7.06 -6.71
N ARG A 243 -13.24 -6.24 -5.98
CA ARG A 243 -12.78 -5.65 -4.71
C ARG A 243 -12.40 -6.73 -3.70
N ALA A 244 -13.23 -7.76 -3.54
CA ALA A 244 -12.95 -8.85 -2.63
C ALA A 244 -11.69 -9.65 -3.03
N LEU A 245 -11.53 -9.94 -4.32
CA LEU A 245 -10.33 -10.61 -4.84
C LEU A 245 -9.07 -9.77 -4.64
N TRP A 246 -9.14 -8.46 -4.84
CA TRP A 246 -8.02 -7.57 -4.56
C TRP A 246 -7.64 -7.57 -3.09
N CYS A 247 -8.61 -7.48 -2.18
CA CYS A 247 -8.35 -7.58 -0.74
C CYS A 247 -7.68 -8.91 -0.38
N LEU A 248 -8.04 -10.01 -1.05
CA LEU A 248 -7.41 -11.32 -0.86
C LEU A 248 -6.00 -11.42 -1.45
N ALA A 249 -5.75 -10.73 -2.57
CA ALA A 249 -4.46 -10.75 -3.26
C ALA A 249 -3.43 -9.82 -2.62
N LYS A 250 -3.86 -8.73 -1.97
CA LYS A 250 -2.96 -7.71 -1.42
C LYS A 250 -1.99 -8.33 -0.41
N GLY A 251 -0.69 -8.32 -0.75
CA GLY A 251 0.36 -8.83 0.12
C GLY A 251 0.41 -10.36 0.29
N SER A 252 -0.38 -11.12 -0.46
CA SER A 252 -0.40 -12.59 -0.40
C SER A 252 -0.07 -13.20 -1.77
N ARG A 253 1.17 -13.67 -1.94
CA ARG A 253 1.64 -14.25 -3.20
C ARG A 253 0.87 -15.51 -3.57
N ASP A 254 0.56 -16.37 -2.59
CA ASP A 254 -0.20 -17.60 -2.82
C ASP A 254 -1.60 -17.30 -3.36
N ASN A 255 -2.28 -16.29 -2.80
CA ASN A 255 -3.58 -15.87 -3.29
C ASN A 255 -3.49 -15.23 -4.68
N GLN A 256 -2.45 -14.42 -4.96
CA GLN A 256 -2.22 -13.86 -6.29
C GLN A 256 -2.08 -14.96 -7.34
N THR A 257 -1.24 -15.96 -7.09
CA THR A 257 -1.03 -17.10 -7.99
C THR A 257 -2.31 -17.93 -8.15
N ALA A 258 -3.05 -18.18 -7.06
CA ALA A 258 -4.33 -18.90 -7.13
C ALA A 258 -5.37 -18.16 -8.00
N ILE A 259 -5.43 -16.83 -7.91
CA ILE A 259 -6.35 -16.02 -8.70
C ILE A 259 -5.91 -15.96 -10.17
N ALA A 260 -4.60 -15.83 -10.43
CA ALA A 260 -4.04 -15.89 -11.77
C ALA A 260 -4.37 -17.23 -12.45
N GLY A 261 -4.16 -18.35 -11.75
CA GLY A 261 -4.43 -19.71 -12.25
C GLY A 261 -5.91 -19.98 -12.59
N LEU A 262 -6.84 -19.14 -12.14
CA LEU A 262 -8.26 -19.21 -12.51
C LEU A 262 -8.59 -18.44 -13.79
N GLY A 263 -7.59 -17.89 -14.49
CA GLY A 263 -7.78 -17.12 -15.73
C GLY A 263 -8.47 -15.78 -15.50
N ALA A 264 -8.28 -15.17 -14.32
CA ALA A 264 -8.94 -13.91 -13.97
C ALA A 264 -8.48 -12.73 -14.85
N ALA A 265 -7.27 -12.78 -15.43
CA ALA A 265 -6.67 -11.70 -16.22
C ALA A 265 -7.58 -11.19 -17.36
N SER A 266 -8.19 -12.08 -18.16
CA SER A 266 -9.07 -11.69 -19.27
C SER A 266 -10.35 -11.00 -18.81
N SER A 267 -10.88 -11.41 -17.65
CA SER A 267 -12.07 -10.75 -17.08
C SER A 267 -11.72 -9.37 -16.53
N LEU A 268 -10.57 -9.26 -15.85
CA LEU A 268 -10.07 -7.99 -15.32
C LEU A 268 -9.72 -7.00 -16.45
N ALA A 269 -9.11 -7.46 -17.55
CA ALA A 269 -8.81 -6.63 -18.72
C ALA A 269 -10.09 -6.03 -19.33
N THR A 270 -11.17 -6.82 -19.44
CA THR A 270 -12.49 -6.33 -19.88
C THR A 270 -13.06 -5.28 -18.91
N LEU A 271 -12.85 -5.44 -17.60
CA LEU A 271 -13.37 -4.52 -16.59
C LEU A 271 -12.65 -3.16 -16.56
N LEU A 272 -11.49 -3.03 -17.23
CA LEU A 272 -10.81 -1.74 -17.40
C LEU A 272 -11.59 -0.76 -18.26
N THR A 273 -12.53 -1.23 -19.07
CA THR A 273 -13.39 -0.39 -19.93
C THR A 273 -14.83 -0.30 -19.43
N ASP A 274 -15.11 -0.78 -18.21
CA ASP A 274 -16.43 -0.70 -17.59
C ASP A 274 -16.86 0.77 -17.39
N SER A 275 -18.16 1.05 -17.49
CA SER A 275 -18.70 2.40 -17.33
C SER A 275 -18.58 2.91 -15.88
N SER A 276 -18.42 2.02 -14.91
CA SER A 276 -18.23 2.36 -13.51
C SER A 276 -16.76 2.65 -13.19
N ALA A 277 -16.47 3.88 -12.75
CA ALA A 277 -15.13 4.28 -12.32
C ALA A 277 -14.58 3.41 -11.18
N SER A 278 -15.40 3.07 -10.19
CA SER A 278 -15.00 2.21 -9.06
C SER A 278 -14.65 0.78 -9.48
N THR A 279 -15.32 0.27 -10.51
CA THR A 279 -15.02 -1.05 -11.07
C THR A 279 -13.69 -1.02 -11.82
N ARG A 280 -13.45 0.01 -12.65
CA ARG A 280 -12.16 0.20 -13.34
C ARG A 280 -11.02 0.32 -12.34
N GLU A 281 -11.18 1.14 -11.30
CA GLU A 281 -10.21 1.33 -10.22
C GLU A 281 -9.85 -0.01 -9.54
N SER A 282 -10.86 -0.77 -9.12
CA SER A 282 -10.66 -2.08 -8.49
C SER A 282 -9.96 -3.06 -9.42
N ALA A 283 -10.27 -3.03 -10.72
CA ALA A 283 -9.63 -3.88 -11.72
C ALA A 283 -8.14 -3.53 -11.88
N VAL A 284 -7.78 -2.24 -11.89
CA VAL A 284 -6.38 -1.79 -11.98
C VAL A 284 -5.59 -2.22 -10.74
N HIS A 285 -6.16 -2.04 -9.55
CA HIS A 285 -5.56 -2.50 -8.30
C HIS A 285 -5.31 -4.00 -8.30
N MET A 286 -6.28 -4.77 -8.78
CA MET A 286 -6.17 -6.22 -8.87
C MET A 286 -5.09 -6.65 -9.87
N LEU A 287 -5.08 -6.06 -11.08
CA LEU A 287 -4.04 -6.33 -12.08
C LEU A 287 -2.64 -5.96 -11.59
N THR A 288 -2.50 -4.83 -10.89
CA THR A 288 -1.23 -4.42 -10.28
C THR A 288 -0.74 -5.45 -9.25
N SER A 289 -1.66 -5.99 -8.44
CA SER A 289 -1.36 -7.02 -7.45
C SER A 289 -0.96 -8.35 -8.10
N LEU A 290 -1.61 -8.71 -9.21
CA LEU A 290 -1.23 -9.89 -10.00
C LEU A 290 0.10 -9.70 -10.72
N ALA A 291 0.39 -8.53 -11.30
CA ALA A 291 1.68 -8.28 -11.94
C ALA A 291 2.86 -8.45 -10.96
N SER A 292 2.62 -8.28 -9.66
CA SER A 292 3.62 -8.46 -8.61
C SER A 292 3.94 -9.92 -8.26
N CYS A 293 3.17 -10.92 -8.72
CA CYS A 293 3.44 -12.34 -8.40
C CYS A 293 4.58 -12.98 -9.21
N GLY A 294 4.95 -12.40 -10.35
CA GLY A 294 6.05 -12.86 -11.21
C GLY A 294 5.75 -12.72 -12.71
N SER A 295 6.70 -13.16 -13.54
CA SER A 295 6.65 -13.00 -15.00
C SER A 295 5.47 -13.71 -15.66
N GLU A 296 5.11 -14.92 -15.22
CA GLU A 296 3.93 -15.62 -15.76
C GLU A 296 2.65 -14.81 -15.57
N CYS A 297 2.47 -14.19 -14.40
CA CYS A 297 1.33 -13.32 -14.14
C CYS A 297 1.34 -12.07 -15.03
N GLN A 298 2.53 -11.47 -15.22
CA GLN A 298 2.71 -10.32 -16.12
C GLN A 298 2.39 -10.68 -17.58
N ASP A 299 2.80 -11.85 -18.05
CA ASP A 299 2.51 -12.38 -19.38
C ASP A 299 1.02 -12.64 -19.60
N ASP A 300 0.34 -13.23 -18.61
CA ASP A 300 -1.09 -13.51 -18.67
C ASP A 300 -1.92 -12.24 -18.77
N ILE A 301 -1.54 -11.19 -18.04
CA ILE A 301 -2.18 -9.87 -18.11
C ILE A 301 -1.97 -9.22 -19.49
N THR A 302 -0.76 -9.32 -20.04
CA THR A 302 -0.46 -8.80 -21.38
C THR A 302 -1.23 -9.57 -22.45
N ARG A 303 -1.27 -10.90 -22.39
CA ARG A 303 -2.01 -11.78 -23.31
C ARG A 303 -3.52 -11.58 -23.23
N ALA A 304 -4.03 -11.21 -22.06
CA ALA A 304 -5.41 -10.81 -21.83
C ALA A 304 -5.79 -9.47 -22.50
N GLY A 305 -4.83 -8.74 -23.08
CA GLY A 305 -5.09 -7.48 -23.79
C GLY A 305 -5.23 -6.26 -22.88
N ALA A 306 -4.72 -6.31 -21.64
CA ALA A 306 -4.88 -5.22 -20.68
C ALA A 306 -4.06 -3.94 -21.02
N LEU A 307 -3.03 -4.04 -21.86
CA LEU A 307 -2.10 -2.94 -22.12
C LEU A 307 -2.76 -1.72 -22.78
N GLN A 308 -3.63 -1.91 -23.76
CA GLN A 308 -4.28 -0.79 -24.44
C GLN A 308 -5.28 -0.06 -23.51
N PRO A 309 -6.19 -0.74 -22.79
CA PRO A 309 -7.02 -0.08 -21.79
C PRO A 309 -6.23 0.65 -20.69
N LEU A 310 -5.14 0.05 -20.18
CA LEU A 310 -4.27 0.73 -19.20
C LEU A 310 -3.60 1.97 -19.80
N SER A 311 -3.17 1.92 -21.06
CA SER A 311 -2.63 3.07 -21.80
C SER A 311 -3.69 4.17 -21.94
N ASP A 312 -4.94 3.83 -22.24
CA ASP A 312 -6.02 4.80 -22.40
C ASP A 312 -6.39 5.48 -21.05
N LEU A 313 -6.32 4.74 -19.95
CA LEU A 313 -6.58 5.25 -18.59
C LEU A 313 -5.55 6.28 -18.11
N LEU A 314 -4.38 6.39 -18.75
CA LEU A 314 -3.43 7.47 -18.50
C LEU A 314 -4.00 8.86 -18.87
N LYS A 315 -5.03 8.92 -19.71
CA LYS A 315 -5.74 10.14 -20.11
C LYS A 315 -7.04 10.37 -19.35
N ASP A 316 -7.34 9.55 -18.33
CA ASP A 316 -8.59 9.68 -17.59
C ASP A 316 -8.68 11.05 -16.89
N SER A 317 -9.90 11.60 -16.80
CA SER A 317 -10.13 12.89 -16.17
C SER A 317 -9.84 12.86 -14.67
N VAL A 318 -9.95 11.69 -14.04
CA VAL A 318 -9.68 11.49 -12.62
C VAL A 318 -8.17 11.27 -12.38
N PRO A 319 -7.48 12.13 -11.62
CA PRO A 319 -6.05 12.01 -11.38
C PRO A 319 -5.63 10.68 -10.74
N GLN A 320 -6.42 10.20 -9.77
CA GLN A 320 -6.21 8.90 -9.13
C GLN A 320 -6.19 7.76 -10.15
N MET A 321 -7.04 7.82 -11.18
CA MET A 321 -7.08 6.80 -12.24
C MET A 321 -5.81 6.83 -13.10
N ARG A 322 -5.27 8.01 -13.39
CA ARG A 322 -4.00 8.18 -14.12
C ARG A 322 -2.82 7.61 -13.32
N GLU A 323 -2.77 7.89 -12.02
CA GLU A 323 -1.75 7.36 -11.10
C GLU A 323 -1.79 5.82 -11.05
N LEU A 324 -2.98 5.25 -10.91
CA LEU A 324 -3.17 3.80 -10.85
C LEU A 324 -2.77 3.11 -12.15
N ALA A 325 -3.16 3.68 -13.30
CA ALA A 325 -2.77 3.17 -14.61
C ALA A 325 -1.24 3.19 -14.79
N ALA A 326 -0.56 4.28 -14.41
CA ALA A 326 0.89 4.36 -14.44
C ALA A 326 1.55 3.32 -13.53
N SER A 327 1.02 3.12 -12.31
CA SER A 327 1.52 2.12 -11.36
C SER A 327 1.34 0.68 -11.84
N ALA A 328 0.22 0.38 -12.52
CA ALA A 328 -0.02 -0.91 -13.14
C ALA A 328 0.97 -1.18 -14.28
N LEU A 329 1.18 -0.19 -15.17
CA LEU A 329 2.16 -0.29 -16.26
C LEU A 329 3.59 -0.45 -15.75
N ARG A 330 3.97 0.26 -14.68
CA ARG A 330 5.25 0.05 -13.98
C ARG A 330 5.40 -1.40 -13.54
N SER A 331 4.39 -1.95 -12.88
CA SER A 331 4.42 -3.30 -12.32
C SER A 331 4.45 -4.38 -13.41
N LEU A 332 3.84 -4.12 -14.58
CA LEU A 332 3.93 -5.00 -15.75
C LEU A 332 5.27 -4.91 -16.47
N ALA A 333 5.95 -3.77 -16.40
CA ALA A 333 7.25 -3.53 -17.00
C ALA A 333 8.41 -4.01 -16.11
N ASP A 334 8.22 -4.12 -14.80
CA ASP A 334 9.29 -4.41 -13.85
C ASP A 334 9.97 -5.75 -14.16
N GLY A 335 11.28 -5.70 -14.47
CA GLY A 335 12.08 -6.86 -14.81
C GLY A 335 11.66 -7.64 -16.08
N HIS A 336 10.77 -7.10 -16.93
CA HIS A 336 10.13 -7.88 -18.01
C HIS A 336 10.28 -7.23 -19.39
N GLU A 337 11.32 -7.62 -20.14
CA GLU A 337 11.70 -6.97 -21.42
C GLU A 337 10.61 -6.98 -22.51
N ASP A 338 9.87 -8.09 -22.63
CA ASP A 338 8.80 -8.22 -23.64
C ASP A 338 7.64 -7.28 -23.35
N ASN A 339 7.18 -7.22 -22.10
CA ASN A 339 6.18 -6.26 -21.64
C ASN A 339 6.66 -4.82 -21.76
N GLN A 340 7.92 -4.53 -21.42
CA GLN A 340 8.50 -3.19 -21.63
C GLN A 340 8.38 -2.78 -23.11
N SER A 341 8.66 -3.69 -24.04
CA SER A 341 8.51 -3.44 -25.48
C SER A 341 7.04 -3.27 -25.88
N ALA A 342 6.14 -4.13 -25.38
CA ALA A 342 4.72 -4.11 -25.70
C ALA A 342 4.02 -2.84 -25.18
N ILE A 343 4.35 -2.39 -23.95
CA ILE A 343 3.86 -1.14 -23.37
C ILE A 343 4.33 0.06 -24.19
N GLY A 344 5.58 0.03 -24.68
CA GLY A 344 6.08 1.04 -25.62
C GLY A 344 5.28 1.07 -26.93
N ALA A 345 4.94 -0.10 -27.48
CA ALA A 345 4.23 -0.25 -28.74
C ALA A 345 2.78 0.28 -28.71
N VAL A 346 2.08 0.19 -27.57
CA VAL A 346 0.73 0.78 -27.39
C VAL A 346 0.74 2.30 -27.13
N GLY A 347 1.91 2.94 -27.28
CA GLY A 347 2.06 4.39 -27.18
C GLY A 347 2.00 4.95 -25.76
N ALA A 348 2.15 4.12 -24.72
CA ALA A 348 2.07 4.57 -23.33
C ALA A 348 3.18 5.58 -22.96
N ILE A 349 4.38 5.46 -23.53
CA ILE A 349 5.53 6.34 -23.24
C ILE A 349 5.20 7.82 -23.49
N ALA A 350 4.54 8.14 -24.62
CA ALA A 350 4.18 9.52 -24.95
C ALA A 350 3.18 10.10 -23.93
N GLN A 351 2.27 9.27 -23.42
CA GLN A 351 1.27 9.67 -22.42
C GLN A 351 1.92 9.86 -21.06
N LEU A 352 2.80 8.94 -20.64
CA LEU A 352 3.56 9.07 -19.41
C LEU A 352 4.43 10.34 -19.39
N ILE A 353 5.02 10.74 -20.52
CA ILE A 353 5.76 12.00 -20.65
C ILE A 353 4.85 13.21 -20.39
N GLN A 354 3.61 13.19 -20.88
CA GLN A 354 2.64 14.26 -20.61
C GLN A 354 2.29 14.35 -19.12
N LEU A 355 2.14 13.20 -18.45
CA LEU A 355 1.84 13.13 -17.02
C LEU A 355 2.98 13.60 -16.10
N LEU A 356 4.20 13.78 -16.62
CA LEU A 356 5.29 14.41 -15.84
C LEU A 356 4.99 15.88 -15.49
N ARG A 357 3.99 16.49 -16.13
CA ARG A 357 3.52 17.86 -15.88
C ARG A 357 2.14 17.91 -15.21
N ASP A 358 1.66 16.79 -14.68
CA ASP A 358 0.39 16.74 -13.97
C ASP A 358 0.41 17.65 -12.73
N GLU A 359 -0.75 18.17 -12.32
CA GLU A 359 -0.87 19.04 -11.15
C GLU A 359 -0.56 18.28 -9.85
N LEU A 360 -0.87 16.98 -9.80
CA LEU A 360 -0.68 16.17 -8.60
C LEU A 360 0.71 15.51 -8.55
N PRO A 361 1.47 15.66 -7.43
CA PRO A 361 2.77 15.03 -7.27
C PRO A 361 2.75 13.51 -7.38
N GLU A 362 1.69 12.87 -6.89
CA GLU A 362 1.52 11.42 -6.93
C GLU A 362 1.47 10.90 -8.38
N VAL A 363 0.76 11.62 -9.26
CA VAL A 363 0.66 11.28 -10.69
C VAL A 363 2.02 11.46 -11.37
N ARG A 364 2.71 12.59 -11.12
CA ARG A 364 4.04 12.84 -11.69
C ARG A 364 5.04 11.77 -11.26
N GLN A 365 5.03 11.40 -9.98
CA GLN A 365 5.88 10.34 -9.44
C GLN A 365 5.56 8.98 -10.08
N ALA A 366 4.29 8.60 -10.16
CA ALA A 366 3.88 7.33 -10.76
C ALA A 366 4.29 7.26 -12.25
N ALA A 367 4.11 8.36 -12.98
CA ALA A 367 4.52 8.46 -14.38
C ALA A 367 6.05 8.31 -14.56
N ALA A 368 6.84 9.01 -13.74
CA ALA A 368 8.29 8.92 -13.76
C ALA A 368 8.78 7.50 -13.38
N ALA A 369 8.15 6.86 -12.40
CA ALA A 369 8.47 5.50 -12.00
C ALA A 369 8.14 4.47 -13.10
N ALA A 370 7.02 4.64 -13.79
CA ALA A 370 6.65 3.81 -14.94
C ALA A 370 7.66 3.98 -16.09
N LEU A 371 8.06 5.21 -16.39
CA LEU A 371 9.13 5.46 -17.37
C LEU A 371 10.44 4.79 -16.96
N LEU A 372 10.85 4.88 -15.69
CA LEU A 372 12.08 4.25 -15.22
C LEU A 372 12.09 2.74 -15.49
N ALA A 373 10.99 2.04 -15.18
CA ALA A 373 10.84 0.62 -15.46
C ALA A 373 10.90 0.33 -16.97
N LEU A 374 10.23 1.14 -17.80
CA LEU A 374 10.20 0.96 -19.26
C LEU A 374 11.55 1.20 -19.94
N LEU A 375 12.34 2.18 -19.47
CA LEU A 375 13.63 2.54 -20.05
C LEU A 375 14.76 1.57 -19.68
N SER A 376 14.50 0.59 -18.80
CA SER A 376 15.41 -0.55 -18.64
C SER A 376 15.58 -1.31 -19.97
N ASN A 377 14.59 -1.24 -20.87
CA ASN A 377 14.72 -1.66 -22.25
C ASN A 377 15.32 -0.55 -23.15
N PRO A 378 16.49 -0.76 -23.78
CA PRO A 378 17.09 0.22 -24.67
C PRO A 378 16.20 0.64 -25.85
N LYS A 379 15.28 -0.22 -26.31
CA LYS A 379 14.35 0.10 -27.41
C LYS A 379 13.40 1.26 -27.08
N ASN A 380 13.08 1.44 -25.80
CA ASN A 380 12.17 2.49 -25.32
C ASN A 380 12.85 3.85 -25.14
N VAL A 381 14.19 3.88 -25.07
CA VAL A 381 14.99 5.10 -24.95
C VAL A 381 14.70 6.06 -26.11
N ALA A 382 14.69 5.53 -27.34
CA ALA A 382 14.46 6.34 -28.55
C ALA A 382 13.07 7.00 -28.54
N SER A 383 12.04 6.29 -28.09
CA SER A 383 10.68 6.81 -27.98
C SER A 383 10.57 7.95 -26.96
N THR A 384 11.29 7.84 -25.84
CA THR A 384 11.29 8.85 -24.79
C THR A 384 11.92 10.16 -25.25
N VAL A 385 13.05 10.07 -25.97
CA VAL A 385 13.76 11.24 -26.51
C VAL A 385 12.96 11.90 -27.64
N LYS A 386 12.37 11.10 -28.55
CA LYS A 386 11.51 11.62 -29.64
C LYS A 386 10.27 12.34 -29.11
N GLY A 387 9.76 11.95 -27.94
CA GLY A 387 8.63 12.59 -27.28
C GLY A 387 8.96 13.87 -26.51
N ASP A 388 10.16 14.44 -26.65
CA ASP A 388 10.66 15.59 -25.88
C ASP A 388 10.66 15.36 -24.35
N GLY A 389 10.87 14.10 -23.91
CA GLY A 389 10.81 13.73 -22.49
C GLY A 389 11.93 14.32 -21.62
N ILE A 390 13.07 14.70 -22.20
CA ILE A 390 14.23 15.22 -21.46
C ILE A 390 13.89 16.50 -20.68
N ARG A 391 13.14 17.42 -21.29
CA ARG A 391 12.79 18.70 -20.66
C ARG A 391 11.85 18.52 -19.46
N PRO A 392 10.68 17.85 -19.57
CA PRO A 392 9.83 17.52 -18.42
C PRO A 392 10.58 16.80 -17.30
N LEU A 393 11.43 15.82 -17.63
CA LEU A 393 12.23 15.11 -16.63
C LEU A 393 13.22 16.04 -15.91
N THR A 394 13.81 16.99 -16.63
CA THR A 394 14.73 17.99 -16.04
C THR A 394 13.96 18.97 -15.15
N GLU A 395 12.76 19.38 -15.53
CA GLU A 395 11.85 20.19 -14.71
C GLU A 395 11.48 19.45 -13.42
N LEU A 396 11.19 18.14 -13.52
CA LEU A 396 10.79 17.28 -12.40
C LEU A 396 11.90 17.07 -11.35
N LEU A 397 13.17 17.35 -11.67
CA LEU A 397 14.25 17.35 -10.66
C LEU A 397 14.06 18.43 -9.59
N LYS A 398 13.20 19.43 -9.83
CA LYS A 398 12.88 20.51 -8.88
C LYS A 398 11.60 20.27 -8.09
N ASP A 399 10.96 19.12 -8.28
CA ASP A 399 9.66 18.83 -7.67
C ASP A 399 9.72 18.87 -6.14
N GLU A 400 8.63 19.24 -5.47
CA GLU A 400 8.56 19.20 -4.01
C GLU A 400 8.53 17.75 -3.50
N ALA A 401 7.93 16.82 -4.28
CA ALA A 401 7.87 15.41 -3.91
C ALA A 401 9.23 14.71 -4.11
N PRO A 402 9.82 14.15 -3.04
CA PRO A 402 11.11 13.47 -3.13
C PRO A 402 11.08 12.27 -4.06
N GLY A 403 9.95 11.53 -4.09
CA GLY A 403 9.77 10.41 -4.99
C GLY A 403 9.79 10.83 -6.46
N ALA A 404 9.17 11.96 -6.82
CA ALA A 404 9.22 12.46 -8.19
C ALA A 404 10.65 12.82 -8.63
N ARG A 405 11.40 13.54 -7.78
CA ARG A 405 12.82 13.89 -8.05
C ARG A 405 13.69 12.65 -8.21
N GLU A 406 13.52 11.66 -7.34
CA GLU A 406 14.27 10.40 -7.36
C GLU A 406 14.08 9.64 -8.68
N GLN A 407 12.82 9.48 -9.10
CA GLN A 407 12.48 8.75 -10.31
C GLN A 407 12.96 9.52 -11.56
N ALA A 408 12.81 10.86 -11.58
CA ALA A 408 13.33 11.70 -12.66
C ALA A 408 14.85 11.56 -12.82
N ALA A 409 15.60 11.60 -11.72
CA ALA A 409 17.06 11.39 -11.74
C ALA A 409 17.42 9.99 -12.26
N GLY A 410 16.65 8.97 -11.89
CA GLY A 410 16.83 7.61 -12.39
C GLY A 410 16.64 7.53 -13.91
N VAL A 411 15.57 8.12 -14.43
CA VAL A 411 15.28 8.10 -15.87
C VAL A 411 16.37 8.84 -16.65
N LEU A 412 16.82 10.00 -16.16
CA LEU A 412 17.91 10.76 -16.78
C LEU A 412 19.23 9.98 -16.76
N SER A 413 19.51 9.20 -15.71
CA SER A 413 20.68 8.32 -15.67
C SER A 413 20.64 7.25 -16.77
N LEU A 414 19.49 6.60 -16.96
CA LEU A 414 19.31 5.61 -18.04
C LEU A 414 19.43 6.26 -19.42
N LEU A 415 18.85 7.43 -19.62
CA LEU A 415 18.97 8.18 -20.88
C LEU A 415 20.43 8.56 -21.17
N ALA A 416 21.20 8.95 -20.14
CA ALA A 416 22.60 9.36 -20.27
C ALA A 416 23.55 8.20 -20.64
N ASN A 417 23.13 6.94 -20.52
CA ASN A 417 23.90 5.80 -21.04
C ASN A 417 24.16 5.93 -22.55
N ASN A 418 23.21 6.48 -23.31
CA ASN A 418 23.38 6.76 -24.72
C ASN A 418 24.12 8.09 -24.94
N VAL A 419 25.23 8.03 -25.68
CA VAL A 419 26.11 9.18 -25.97
C VAL A 419 25.36 10.35 -26.60
N ASP A 420 24.42 10.08 -27.51
CA ASP A 420 23.67 11.11 -28.24
C ASP A 420 22.77 11.94 -27.31
N ASN A 421 22.28 11.30 -26.24
CA ASN A 421 21.39 11.93 -25.28
C ASN A 421 22.14 12.83 -24.30
N ARG A 422 23.43 12.58 -24.03
CA ARG A 422 24.20 13.29 -23.00
C ARG A 422 24.24 14.79 -23.25
N VAL A 423 24.44 15.18 -24.51
CA VAL A 423 24.48 16.60 -24.92
C VAL A 423 23.09 17.23 -24.78
N ALA A 424 22.02 16.51 -25.12
CA ALA A 424 20.66 17.02 -24.98
C ALA A 424 20.27 17.22 -23.51
N ILE A 425 20.61 16.27 -22.64
CA ILE A 425 20.39 16.35 -21.19
C ILE A 425 21.17 17.53 -20.59
N ALA A 426 22.45 17.70 -20.96
CA ALA A 426 23.26 18.83 -20.50
C ALA A 426 22.67 20.18 -20.96
N LYS A 427 22.25 20.29 -22.24
CA LYS A 427 21.61 21.49 -22.79
C LYS A 427 20.25 21.81 -22.16
N ALA A 428 19.54 20.81 -21.65
CA ALA A 428 18.30 21.01 -20.90
C ALA A 428 18.53 21.61 -19.50
N GLY A 429 19.77 21.75 -19.04
CA GLY A 429 20.11 22.34 -17.75
C GLY A 429 20.08 21.33 -16.59
N ALA A 430 20.18 20.03 -16.87
CA ALA A 430 20.11 18.99 -15.85
C ALA A 430 21.32 18.97 -14.90
N LEU A 431 22.51 19.37 -15.36
CA LEU A 431 23.76 19.28 -14.58
C LEU A 431 23.69 19.96 -13.19
N PRO A 432 23.36 21.26 -13.06
CA PRO A 432 23.29 21.89 -11.73
C PRO A 432 22.20 21.28 -10.84
N LEU A 433 21.10 20.79 -11.43
CA LEU A 433 20.00 20.17 -10.68
C LEU A 433 20.41 18.80 -10.12
N LEU A 434 21.06 17.98 -10.95
CA LEU A 434 21.62 16.69 -10.53
C LEU A 434 22.70 16.88 -9.46
N VAL A 435 23.53 17.93 -9.56
CA VAL A 435 24.49 18.26 -8.49
C VAL A 435 23.78 18.59 -7.19
N GLY A 436 22.69 19.36 -7.23
CA GLY A 436 21.86 19.64 -6.05
C GLY A 436 21.29 18.38 -5.40
N LEU A 437 20.87 17.41 -6.20
CA LEU A 437 20.31 16.13 -5.72
C LEU A 437 21.33 15.21 -5.04
N LEU A 438 22.63 15.47 -5.14
CA LEU A 438 23.65 14.73 -4.37
C LEU A 438 23.50 14.93 -2.87
N GLY A 439 22.82 16.00 -2.43
CA GLY A 439 22.48 16.26 -1.03
C GLY A 439 21.02 15.97 -0.67
N ASP A 440 20.25 15.30 -1.53
CA ASP A 440 18.83 15.04 -1.30
C ASP A 440 18.61 14.09 -0.09
N CYS A 441 17.44 14.20 0.56
CA CYS A 441 17.09 13.31 1.68
C CYS A 441 16.90 11.86 1.23
N SER A 442 16.47 11.60 -0.02
CA SER A 442 16.37 10.24 -0.56
C SER A 442 17.74 9.64 -0.92
N PRO A 443 18.14 8.50 -0.33
CA PRO A 443 19.37 7.80 -0.72
C PRO A 443 19.37 7.32 -2.17
N ALA A 444 18.20 6.94 -2.69
CA ALA A 444 18.06 6.54 -4.08
C ALA A 444 18.19 7.74 -5.03
N ALA A 445 17.69 8.93 -4.65
CA ALA A 445 17.90 10.15 -5.43
C ALA A 445 19.39 10.50 -5.51
N ARG A 446 20.12 10.44 -4.38
CA ARG A 446 21.57 10.69 -4.36
C ARG A 446 22.34 9.71 -5.26
N ARG A 447 22.00 8.42 -5.20
CA ARG A 447 22.56 7.38 -6.07
C ARG A 447 22.30 7.67 -7.55
N HIS A 448 21.03 7.91 -7.91
CA HIS A 448 20.65 8.19 -9.30
C HIS A 448 21.32 9.46 -9.84
N ALA A 449 21.40 10.50 -9.03
CA ALA A 449 22.10 11.73 -9.38
C ALA A 449 23.59 11.50 -9.64
N ALA A 450 24.29 10.78 -8.76
CA ALA A 450 25.69 10.44 -8.95
C ALA A 450 25.92 9.60 -10.23
N SER A 451 25.05 8.60 -10.47
CA SER A 451 25.12 7.77 -11.69
C SER A 451 24.82 8.58 -12.97
N ALA A 452 23.85 9.49 -12.94
CA ALA A 452 23.57 10.37 -14.07
C ALA A 452 24.77 11.27 -14.38
N LEU A 453 25.39 11.88 -13.36
CA LEU A 453 26.58 12.71 -13.52
C LEU A 453 27.78 11.93 -14.06
N ASP A 454 27.97 10.68 -13.61
CA ASP A 454 28.97 9.76 -14.16
C ASP A 454 28.76 9.55 -15.66
N HIS A 455 27.58 9.09 -16.07
CA HIS A 455 27.26 8.83 -17.47
C HIS A 455 27.38 10.08 -18.35
N LEU A 456 26.94 11.24 -17.86
CA LEU A 456 27.06 12.53 -18.57
C LEU A 456 28.51 12.98 -18.74
N ALA A 457 29.41 12.61 -17.82
CA ALA A 457 30.82 12.95 -17.88
C ALA A 457 31.65 12.04 -18.81
N VAL A 458 31.17 10.82 -19.12
CA VAL A 458 31.91 9.87 -19.96
C VAL A 458 32.16 10.47 -21.35
N MET A 459 33.44 10.60 -21.70
CA MET A 459 33.94 11.15 -22.97
C MET A 459 33.38 12.55 -23.32
N ASN A 460 33.04 13.37 -22.31
CA ASN A 460 32.45 14.69 -22.51
C ASN A 460 33.17 15.75 -21.65
N ALA A 461 34.20 16.39 -22.21
CA ALA A 461 35.03 17.36 -21.49
C ALA A 461 34.24 18.59 -21.00
N ASP A 462 33.30 19.07 -21.80
CA ASP A 462 32.44 20.21 -21.43
C ASP A 462 31.56 19.88 -20.23
N SER A 463 30.97 18.68 -20.20
CA SER A 463 30.18 18.21 -19.06
C SER A 463 31.05 18.00 -17.83
N LYS A 464 32.26 17.42 -17.96
CA LYS A 464 33.21 17.29 -16.86
C LYS A 464 33.52 18.64 -16.21
N GLU A 465 33.81 19.66 -17.03
CA GLU A 465 34.13 21.00 -16.53
C GLU A 465 32.89 21.69 -15.94
N ALA A 466 31.72 21.55 -16.56
CA ALA A 466 30.45 22.10 -16.06
C ALA A 466 30.06 21.50 -14.70
N ILE A 467 30.18 20.18 -14.53
CA ILE A 467 29.94 19.49 -13.25
C ILE A 467 30.91 20.00 -12.18
N GLY A 468 32.19 20.15 -12.53
CA GLY A 468 33.20 20.72 -11.63
C GLY A 468 32.86 22.15 -11.19
N LYS A 469 32.47 23.03 -12.12
CA LYS A 469 32.07 24.42 -11.85
C LYS A 469 30.77 24.52 -11.02
N ALA A 470 29.84 23.59 -11.20
CA ALA A 470 28.59 23.54 -10.44
C ALA A 470 28.77 23.06 -8.99
N GLY A 471 29.99 22.70 -8.56
CA GLY A 471 30.24 22.17 -7.21
C GLY A 471 29.97 20.67 -7.07
N GLY A 472 29.86 19.93 -8.19
CA GLY A 472 29.60 18.50 -8.17
C GLY A 472 30.71 17.68 -7.51
N ILE A 473 31.97 18.09 -7.66
CA ILE A 473 33.10 17.35 -7.08
C ILE A 473 33.08 17.37 -5.54
N PRO A 474 33.02 18.52 -4.84
CA PRO A 474 32.88 18.54 -3.38
C PRO A 474 31.67 17.74 -2.88
N ALA A 475 30.52 17.83 -3.58
CA ALA A 475 29.31 17.09 -3.22
C ALA A 475 29.51 15.57 -3.34
N LEU A 476 30.10 15.08 -4.45
CA LEU A 476 30.43 13.67 -4.64
C LEU A 476 31.45 13.16 -3.61
N VAL A 477 32.43 13.99 -3.24
CA VAL A 477 33.40 13.65 -2.18
C VAL A 477 32.71 13.50 -0.83
N GLY A 478 31.73 14.35 -0.52
CA GLY A 478 30.86 14.18 0.66
C GLY A 478 30.08 12.86 0.63
N LEU A 479 29.56 12.48 -0.54
CA LEU A 479 28.76 11.26 -0.75
C LEU A 479 29.58 9.96 -0.57
N LEU A 480 30.92 10.01 -0.59
CA LEU A 480 31.77 8.85 -0.24
C LEU A 480 31.59 8.40 1.22
N LYS A 481 31.01 9.24 2.09
CA LYS A 481 30.72 8.92 3.50
C LYS A 481 29.27 8.46 3.73
N ASP A 482 28.49 8.29 2.67
CA ASP A 482 27.07 7.96 2.79
C ASP A 482 26.86 6.59 3.48
N PRO A 483 25.87 6.46 4.38
CA PRO A 483 25.54 5.17 4.96
C PRO A 483 24.97 4.18 3.93
N PHE A 484 24.47 4.64 2.78
CA PHE A 484 23.93 3.80 1.72
C PHE A 484 25.02 3.39 0.71
N PRO A 485 25.45 2.11 0.69
CA PRO A 485 26.58 1.69 -0.13
C PRO A 485 26.43 1.96 -1.64
N PRO A 486 25.25 1.76 -2.26
CA PRO A 486 25.09 2.07 -3.68
C PRO A 486 25.32 3.55 -4.03
N ALA A 487 25.02 4.48 -3.13
CA ALA A 487 25.31 5.90 -3.34
C ALA A 487 26.83 6.16 -3.29
N ARG A 488 27.56 5.53 -2.35
CA ARG A 488 29.03 5.61 -2.28
C ARG A 488 29.69 5.07 -3.55
N GLU A 489 29.21 3.94 -4.04
CA GLU A 489 29.72 3.31 -5.26
C GLU A 489 29.52 4.20 -6.50
N SER A 490 28.31 4.74 -6.66
CA SER A 490 28.03 5.69 -7.75
C SER A 490 28.85 6.98 -7.62
N ALA A 491 29.10 7.46 -6.40
CA ALA A 491 29.95 8.63 -6.17
C ALA A 491 31.41 8.36 -6.58
N ALA A 492 31.96 7.21 -6.19
CA ALA A 492 33.31 6.82 -6.55
C ALA A 492 33.47 6.62 -8.07
N ALA A 493 32.47 6.03 -8.73
CA ALA A 493 32.45 5.91 -10.19
C ALA A 493 32.42 7.29 -10.88
N ALA A 494 31.54 8.19 -10.44
CA ALA A 494 31.47 9.55 -10.98
C ALA A 494 32.81 10.31 -10.82
N LEU A 495 33.44 10.22 -9.64
CA LEU A 495 34.75 10.83 -9.40
C LEU A 495 35.84 10.23 -10.30
N SER A 496 35.83 8.92 -10.53
CA SER A 496 36.71 8.24 -11.49
C SER A 496 36.59 8.85 -12.88
N THR A 497 35.38 8.90 -13.43
CA THR A 497 35.13 9.47 -14.76
C THR A 497 35.47 10.96 -14.85
N LEU A 498 35.14 11.74 -13.82
CA LEU A 498 35.39 13.19 -13.80
C LEU A 498 36.89 13.52 -13.75
N GLY A 499 37.73 12.65 -13.18
CA GLY A 499 39.17 12.88 -13.04
C GLY A 499 39.97 12.45 -14.28
N VAL A 500 39.48 11.47 -15.03
CA VAL A 500 40.13 10.99 -16.25
C VAL A 500 40.27 12.13 -17.26
N LEU A 501 41.51 12.44 -17.66
CA LEU A 501 41.86 13.49 -18.63
C LEU A 501 41.29 14.89 -18.29
N SER A 502 41.14 15.22 -17.01
CA SER A 502 40.67 16.55 -16.58
C SER A 502 41.45 17.05 -15.36
N ASP A 503 42.52 17.79 -15.62
CA ASP A 503 43.42 18.30 -14.58
C ASP A 503 42.72 19.30 -13.65
N SER A 504 41.84 20.15 -14.19
CA SER A 504 41.01 21.06 -13.39
C SER A 504 40.14 20.31 -12.37
N ASN A 505 39.59 19.16 -12.75
CA ASN A 505 38.79 18.33 -11.85
C ASN A 505 39.65 17.57 -10.85
N LYS A 506 40.83 17.07 -11.24
CA LYS A 506 41.78 16.48 -10.28
C LYS A 506 42.18 17.48 -9.19
N ASP A 507 42.46 18.73 -9.56
CA ASP A 507 42.78 19.78 -8.59
C ASP A 507 41.58 20.08 -7.66
N ARG A 508 40.36 20.13 -8.20
CA ARG A 508 39.13 20.27 -7.39
C ARG A 508 38.95 19.11 -6.42
N MET A 509 39.24 17.87 -6.83
CA MET A 509 39.13 16.68 -6.00
C MET A 509 40.11 16.70 -4.82
N VAL A 510 41.37 17.08 -5.08
CA VAL A 510 42.38 17.21 -4.03
C VAL A 510 42.00 18.31 -3.05
N LYS A 511 41.55 19.47 -3.54
CA LYS A 511 41.06 20.57 -2.69
C LYS A 511 39.84 20.17 -1.85
N ALA A 512 38.99 19.28 -2.36
CA ALA A 512 37.83 18.75 -1.63
C ALA A 512 38.20 17.66 -0.59
N GLY A 513 39.48 17.25 -0.49
CA GLY A 513 39.93 16.27 0.48
C GLY A 513 39.57 14.83 0.12
N VAL A 514 39.56 14.49 -1.17
CA VAL A 514 39.17 13.15 -1.65
C VAL A 514 40.14 12.04 -1.21
N ILE A 515 41.45 12.34 -1.07
CA ILE A 515 42.51 11.34 -0.91
C ILE A 515 42.33 10.48 0.34
N PRO A 516 42.15 11.03 1.56
CA PRO A 516 41.96 10.21 2.76
C PRO A 516 40.72 9.32 2.69
N LEU A 517 39.65 9.80 2.04
CA LEU A 517 38.39 9.05 1.93
C LEU A 517 38.53 7.86 0.98
N LEU A 518 39.17 8.06 -0.17
CA LEU A 518 39.42 6.97 -1.11
C LEU A 518 40.39 5.94 -0.55
N VAL A 519 41.40 6.36 0.22
CA VAL A 519 42.30 5.44 0.93
C VAL A 519 41.53 4.62 1.97
N GLY A 520 40.63 5.24 2.74
CA GLY A 520 39.75 4.53 3.66
C GLY A 520 38.85 3.50 2.97
N LEU A 521 38.34 3.82 1.78
CA LEU A 521 37.54 2.90 0.95
C LEU A 521 38.32 1.70 0.42
N LEU A 522 39.66 1.70 0.45
CA LEU A 522 40.46 0.52 0.10
C LEU A 522 40.37 -0.58 1.16
N SER A 523 40.05 -0.21 2.39
CA SER A 523 39.87 -1.09 3.53
C SER A 523 38.42 -1.54 3.74
N ASP A 524 37.47 -1.01 2.95
CA ASP A 524 36.05 -1.40 2.99
C ASP A 524 35.83 -2.72 2.21
N ASP A 525 34.86 -3.55 2.64
CA ASP A 525 34.59 -4.87 2.04
C ASP A 525 33.95 -4.80 0.63
N GLY A 526 33.55 -3.59 0.20
CA GLY A 526 32.92 -3.34 -1.09
C GLY A 526 33.89 -3.42 -2.28
N GLN A 527 33.85 -4.51 -3.05
CA GLN A 527 34.73 -4.71 -4.21
C GLN A 527 34.61 -3.62 -5.29
N ALA A 528 33.41 -3.08 -5.54
CA ALA A 528 33.18 -2.10 -6.60
C ALA A 528 33.73 -0.71 -6.22
N ALA A 529 33.39 -0.21 -5.03
CA ALA A 529 33.92 1.05 -4.49
C ALA A 529 35.46 1.03 -4.44
N ARG A 530 36.05 -0.08 -3.99
CA ARG A 530 37.51 -0.28 -3.95
C ARG A 530 38.14 -0.16 -5.34
N LYS A 531 37.58 -0.82 -6.36
CA LYS A 531 38.09 -0.71 -7.75
C LYS A 531 38.10 0.72 -8.25
N GLN A 532 37.01 1.47 -8.03
CA GLN A 532 36.93 2.87 -8.45
C GLN A 532 37.90 3.77 -7.67
N ALA A 533 38.05 3.54 -6.37
CA ALA A 533 39.00 4.27 -5.55
C ALA A 533 40.46 4.10 -6.03
N ILE A 534 40.85 2.88 -6.43
CA ILE A 534 42.17 2.60 -7.01
C ILE A 534 42.40 3.43 -8.29
N VAL A 535 41.41 3.49 -9.18
CA VAL A 535 41.50 4.22 -10.45
C VAL A 535 41.70 5.72 -10.21
N VAL A 536 40.90 6.30 -9.31
CA VAL A 536 41.03 7.73 -8.96
C VAL A 536 42.38 8.01 -8.32
N LEU A 537 42.80 7.22 -7.33
CA LEU A 537 44.09 7.42 -6.64
C LEU A 537 45.28 7.33 -7.60
N ARG A 538 45.25 6.39 -8.56
CA ARG A 538 46.26 6.31 -9.62
C ARG A 538 46.26 7.55 -10.49
N SER A 539 45.09 7.98 -10.96
CA SER A 539 44.98 9.19 -11.79
C SER A 539 45.45 10.46 -11.08
N LEU A 540 45.22 10.58 -9.77
CA LEU A 540 45.71 11.69 -8.96
C LEU A 540 47.22 11.62 -8.71
N SER A 541 47.77 10.42 -8.51
CA SER A 541 49.21 10.21 -8.36
C SER A 541 49.98 10.57 -9.62
N ASP A 542 49.46 10.19 -10.80
CA ASP A 542 50.10 10.47 -12.10
C ASP A 542 50.07 11.97 -12.44
N HIS A 543 49.16 12.73 -11.81
CA HIS A 543 48.98 14.17 -12.04
C HIS A 543 50.02 15.04 -11.31
N SER A 544 50.44 14.66 -10.11
CA SER A 544 51.38 15.46 -9.32
C SER A 544 52.12 14.62 -8.27
N GLU A 545 53.43 14.85 -8.13
CA GLU A 545 54.24 14.27 -7.05
C GLU A 545 53.74 14.68 -5.65
N SER A 546 53.13 15.86 -5.51
CA SER A 546 52.51 16.28 -4.25
C SER A 546 51.32 15.38 -3.89
N ASN A 547 50.52 14.98 -4.88
CA ASN A 547 49.39 14.06 -4.66
C ASN A 547 49.90 12.67 -4.30
N LYS A 548 50.93 12.19 -5.01
CA LYS A 548 51.58 10.91 -4.72
C LYS A 548 52.10 10.84 -3.27
N TYR A 549 52.72 11.92 -2.79
CA TYR A 549 53.15 12.01 -1.39
C TYR A 549 51.97 12.02 -0.41
N ALA A 550 50.91 12.78 -0.69
CA ALA A 550 49.70 12.81 0.13
C ALA A 550 49.00 11.44 0.21
N ILE A 551 48.96 10.68 -0.90
CA ILE A 551 48.44 9.32 -0.94
C ILE A 551 49.28 8.39 -0.06
N LYS A 552 50.61 8.46 -0.16
CA LYS A 552 51.53 7.67 0.69
C LYS A 552 51.31 7.95 2.19
N GLN A 553 51.18 9.22 2.57
CA GLN A 553 50.90 9.60 3.96
C GLN A 553 49.54 9.09 4.44
N ALA A 554 48.48 9.26 3.65
CA ALA A 554 47.14 8.80 4.01
C ALA A 554 47.09 7.28 4.18
N ALA A 555 47.75 6.52 3.31
CA ALA A 555 47.82 5.06 3.41
C ALA A 555 48.59 4.59 4.63
N ALA A 556 49.71 5.24 4.97
CA ALA A 556 50.46 4.97 6.19
C ALA A 556 49.60 5.23 7.45
N ALA A 557 48.85 6.34 7.48
CA ALA A 557 47.95 6.66 8.59
C ALA A 557 46.79 5.67 8.73
N ALA A 558 46.30 5.11 7.61
CA ALA A 558 45.23 4.12 7.59
C ALA A 558 45.71 2.67 7.80
N GLY A 559 47.02 2.42 7.92
CA GLY A 559 47.57 1.07 8.01
C GLY A 559 47.34 0.21 6.76
N CYS A 560 47.06 0.84 5.61
CA CYS A 560 46.73 0.14 4.37
C CYS A 560 48.00 -0.11 3.55
N ALA A 561 48.31 -1.38 3.25
CA ALA A 561 49.44 -1.72 2.39
C ALA A 561 49.20 -1.23 0.94
N LEU A 562 50.07 -0.35 0.45
CA LEU A 562 49.97 0.24 -0.90
C LEU A 562 50.25 -0.76 -2.03
N ASP A 563 50.77 -1.95 -1.71
CA ASP A 563 51.10 -2.99 -2.69
C ASP A 563 49.87 -3.42 -3.53
N ALA A 564 48.67 -3.34 -2.95
CA ALA A 564 47.41 -3.65 -3.63
C ALA A 564 46.99 -2.60 -4.69
N LEU A 565 47.62 -1.42 -4.73
CA LEU A 565 47.32 -0.34 -5.68
C LEU A 565 48.21 -0.37 -6.94
N GLY A 566 49.25 -1.20 -6.96
CA GLY A 566 50.27 -1.20 -8.01
C GLY A 566 51.27 -0.04 -7.91
N PHE A 567 51.27 0.71 -6.80
CA PHE A 567 52.31 1.68 -6.50
C PHE A 567 53.56 0.94 -6.01
N LYS A 568 54.49 0.60 -6.93
CA LYS A 568 55.85 0.23 -6.51
C LYS A 568 56.45 1.45 -5.80
N VAL A 569 56.95 1.24 -4.58
CA VAL A 569 57.49 2.27 -3.67
C VAL A 569 58.51 3.15 -4.35
#